data_AF-A0A5C7R7U8-F1
#
_entry.id   AF-A0A5C7R7U8-F1
#
_cell.length_a   1.000
_cell.length_b   1.000
_cell.length_c   1.000
_cell.angle_alpha   90.00
_cell.angle_beta   90.00
_cell.angle_gamma   90.00
#
_symmetry.space_group_name_H-M   'P 1'
#
loop_
_entity.id
_entity.type
_entity.pdbx_description
1 polymer ?
#
loop_
_entity_poly.entity_id
_entity_poly.type
_entity_poly.pdbx_seq_one_letter_code
_entity_poly.pdbx_strand_id
1 'polypeptide(L)'
;MKRLRYLIFLLFNLAYKDGKPDESNAPYFNSVLVLVAFQYFLLLIAFAFLNSFIACSDLFDGALTMKKRWQIILAMVFLVSVNYYVFVKKKYFDHLYNEFKNAAINTKRNRIIGYCCLVLYWVLIFVVIGNLKGWLSL
;
A
#
# COMPACT_ATOMS: atom_id res chain seq x y z
N MET A 1 5.41 0.46 -16.93
CA MET A 1 4.81 1.62 -16.22
C MET A 1 3.28 1.68 -16.23
N LYS A 2 2.58 1.47 -17.35
CA LYS A 2 1.09 1.60 -17.40
C LYS A 2 0.33 0.64 -16.47
N ARG A 3 0.79 -0.62 -16.35
CA ARG A 3 0.17 -1.63 -15.45
C ARG A 3 0.32 -1.28 -13.96
N LEU A 4 1.48 -0.76 -13.56
CA LEU A 4 1.71 -0.28 -12.19
C LEU A 4 0.82 0.91 -11.86
N ARG A 5 0.71 1.88 -12.78
CA ARG A 5 -0.23 3.00 -12.63
C ARG A 5 -1.68 2.54 -12.53
N TYR A 6 -2.06 1.53 -13.31
CA TYR A 6 -3.39 0.91 -13.20
C TYR A 6 -3.60 0.19 -11.86
N LEU A 7 -2.58 -0.45 -11.29
CA LEU A 7 -2.65 -1.04 -9.95
C LEU A 7 -2.86 0.04 -8.88
N ILE A 8 -2.11 1.14 -8.95
CA ILE A 8 -2.32 2.31 -8.07
C ILE A 8 -3.74 2.86 -8.26
N PHE A 9 -4.24 2.87 -9.50
CA PHE A 9 -5.62 3.22 -9.81
C PHE A 9 -6.63 2.34 -9.07
N LEU A 10 -6.48 1.02 -9.15
CA LEU A 10 -7.34 0.08 -8.44
C LEU A 10 -7.25 0.26 -6.92
N LEU A 11 -6.05 0.41 -6.37
CA LEU A 11 -5.82 0.60 -4.94
C LEU A 11 -6.55 1.85 -4.40
N PHE A 12 -6.43 3.00 -5.07
CA PHE A 12 -7.14 4.19 -4.62
C PHE A 12 -8.66 4.06 -4.87
N ASN A 13 -9.05 3.47 -6.00
CA ASN A 13 -10.46 3.38 -6.38
C ASN A 13 -11.28 2.45 -5.47
N LEU A 14 -10.61 1.55 -4.74
CA LEU A 14 -11.20 0.76 -3.67
C LEU A 14 -11.82 1.64 -2.57
N ALA A 15 -11.16 2.76 -2.24
CA ALA A 15 -11.64 3.72 -1.24
C ALA A 15 -12.47 4.87 -1.85
N TYR A 16 -12.19 5.24 -3.10
CA TYR A 16 -12.86 6.35 -3.80
C TYR A 16 -14.24 5.97 -4.40
N LYS A 17 -14.60 4.69 -4.42
CA LYS A 17 -15.92 4.16 -4.84
C LYS A 17 -16.40 4.70 -6.21
N ASP A 18 -15.56 4.65 -7.25
CA ASP A 18 -15.92 5.04 -8.63
C ASP A 18 -16.45 6.48 -8.78
N GLY A 19 -16.04 7.42 -7.93
CA GLY A 19 -16.53 8.81 -8.01
C GLY A 19 -17.85 9.05 -7.30
N LYS A 20 -18.27 8.12 -6.43
CA LYS A 20 -19.29 8.36 -5.40
C LYS A 20 -18.61 8.47 -4.03
N PRO A 21 -17.88 9.57 -3.76
CA PRO A 21 -17.26 9.77 -2.47
C PRO A 21 -18.34 9.82 -1.39
N ASP A 22 -18.08 9.21 -0.22
CA ASP A 22 -18.86 9.49 0.97
C ASP A 22 -18.62 10.97 1.34
N GLU A 23 -19.68 11.78 1.32
CA GLU A 23 -19.60 13.23 1.59
C GLU A 23 -19.08 13.56 3.01
N SER A 24 -19.06 12.56 3.91
CA SER A 24 -18.65 12.72 5.31
C SER A 24 -17.14 12.62 5.54
N ASN A 25 -16.33 12.22 4.56
CA ASN A 25 -14.89 12.03 4.72
C ASN A 25 -14.12 12.59 3.53
N ALA A 26 -12.96 13.22 3.79
CA ALA A 26 -12.02 13.62 2.74
C ALA A 26 -11.75 12.41 1.81
N PRO A 27 -12.28 12.40 0.57
CA PRO A 27 -12.42 11.17 -0.21
C PRO A 27 -11.08 10.53 -0.60
N TYR A 28 -10.03 11.36 -0.59
CA TYR A 28 -8.67 10.93 -0.86
C TYR A 28 -7.93 10.45 0.38
N PHE A 29 -8.37 10.79 1.59
CA PHE A 29 -7.67 10.40 2.82
C PHE A 29 -7.68 8.88 3.01
N ASN A 30 -8.85 8.24 2.86
CA ASN A 30 -8.97 6.78 2.90
C ASN A 30 -8.12 6.11 1.79
N SER A 31 -8.07 6.73 0.61
CA SER A 31 -7.24 6.26 -0.50
C SER A 31 -5.74 6.34 -0.18
N VAL A 32 -5.29 7.42 0.47
CA VAL A 32 -3.92 7.57 0.95
C VAL A 32 -3.61 6.51 2.02
N LEU A 33 -4.53 6.26 2.96
CA LEU A 33 -4.34 5.25 4.01
C LEU A 33 -4.14 3.84 3.43
N VAL A 34 -4.97 3.43 2.46
CA VAL A 34 -4.84 2.12 1.80
C VAL A 34 -3.50 2.01 1.07
N LEU A 35 -3.07 3.07 0.37
CA LEU A 35 -1.79 3.10 -0.33
C LEU A 35 -0.60 3.02 0.64
N VAL A 36 -0.66 3.78 1.74
CA VAL A 36 0.39 3.79 2.79
C VAL A 36 0.47 2.44 3.48
N ALA A 37 -0.67 1.80 3.78
CA ALA A 37 -0.68 0.46 4.34
C ALA A 37 0.05 -0.51 3.40
N PHE A 38 -0.30 -0.50 2.11
CA PHE A 38 0.36 -1.35 1.11
C PHE A 38 1.89 -1.08 1.03
N GLN A 39 2.29 0.20 1.02
CA GLN A 39 3.69 0.60 1.01
C GLN A 39 4.43 0.13 2.26
N TYR A 40 3.79 0.21 3.44
CA TYR A 40 4.39 -0.23 4.69
C TYR A 40 4.68 -1.73 4.69
N PHE A 41 3.75 -2.57 4.24
CA PHE A 41 3.99 -4.02 4.19
C PHE A 41 5.08 -4.42 3.19
N LEU A 42 5.16 -3.72 2.06
CA LEU A 42 6.28 -3.88 1.12
C LEU A 42 7.62 -3.54 1.77
N LEU A 43 7.68 -2.41 2.49
CA LEU A 43 8.88 -2.02 3.23
C LEU A 43 9.22 -3.06 4.30
N LEU A 44 8.23 -3.58 5.04
CA LEU A 44 8.44 -4.59 6.06
C LEU A 44 9.03 -5.87 5.48
N ILE A 45 8.50 -6.38 4.36
CA ILE A 45 9.07 -7.54 3.67
C ILE A 45 10.49 -7.25 3.17
N ALA A 46 10.71 -6.08 2.57
CA ALA A 46 12.03 -5.69 2.06
C ALA A 46 13.07 -5.60 3.19
N PHE A 47 12.71 -5.01 4.34
CA PHE A 47 13.57 -4.96 5.51
C PHE A 47 13.83 -6.35 6.09
N ALA A 48 12.82 -7.22 6.12
CA ALA A 48 12.99 -8.59 6.59
C ALA A 48 13.96 -9.38 5.72
N PHE A 49 13.85 -9.24 4.40
CA PHE A 49 14.79 -9.83 3.45
C PHE A 49 16.18 -9.22 3.62
N LEU A 50 16.33 -7.90 3.68
CA LEU A 50 17.63 -7.26 3.89
C LEU A 50 18.32 -7.71 5.18
N ASN A 51 17.56 -7.97 6.25
CA ASN A 51 18.09 -8.48 7.51
C ASN A 51 18.72 -9.90 7.38
N SER A 52 18.31 -10.70 6.39
CA SER A 52 18.96 -12.00 6.12
C SER A 52 20.30 -11.88 5.38
N PHE A 53 20.52 -10.78 4.64
CA PHE A 53 21.76 -10.56 3.88
C PHE A 53 22.76 -9.69 4.62
N ILE A 54 22.28 -8.74 5.41
CA ILE A 54 23.07 -7.79 6.18
C ILE A 54 22.59 -7.98 7.61
N ALA A 55 23.47 -8.35 8.54
CA ALA A 55 23.14 -8.50 9.95
C ALA A 55 22.67 -7.16 10.53
N CYS A 56 21.39 -6.85 10.32
CA CYS A 56 20.71 -5.61 10.66
C CYS A 56 19.65 -5.90 11.73
N SER A 57 20.00 -6.79 12.67
CA SER A 57 19.11 -7.37 13.67
C SER A 57 18.39 -6.31 14.48
N ASP A 58 19.08 -5.20 14.79
CA ASP A 58 18.57 -4.12 15.63
C ASP A 58 17.44 -3.29 14.98
N LEU A 59 17.39 -3.24 13.64
CA LEU A 59 16.34 -2.54 12.91
C LEU A 59 15.08 -3.41 12.80
N PHE A 60 15.23 -4.71 12.58
CA PHE A 60 14.11 -5.63 12.38
C PHE A 60 13.40 -5.99 13.69
N ASP A 61 14.15 -6.19 14.78
CA ASP A 61 13.58 -6.35 16.13
C ASP A 61 12.75 -5.12 16.54
N GLY A 62 12.94 -3.97 15.91
CA GLY A 62 12.13 -2.77 16.15
C GLY A 62 10.75 -2.78 15.49
N ALA A 63 10.61 -3.38 14.31
CA ALA A 63 9.41 -3.25 13.47
C ALA A 63 8.21 -4.09 13.96
N LEU A 64 8.48 -5.18 14.70
CA LEU A 64 7.47 -6.07 15.29
C LEU A 64 7.35 -5.97 16.81
N THR A 65 8.25 -5.25 17.49
CA THR A 65 8.29 -5.22 18.97
C THR A 65 7.66 -3.95 19.52
N MET A 66 6.76 -4.09 20.51
CA MET A 66 6.05 -2.98 21.15
C MET A 66 6.96 -1.88 21.71
N LYS A 67 8.23 -2.18 22.02
CA LYS A 67 9.22 -1.21 22.55
C LYS A 67 9.51 -0.03 21.60
N LYS A 68 9.34 -0.18 20.29
CA LYS A 68 9.60 0.90 19.30
C LYS A 68 8.33 1.43 18.63
N ARG A 69 7.16 1.24 19.26
CA ARG A 69 5.85 1.68 18.74
C ARG A 69 5.82 3.17 18.35
N TRP A 70 6.51 4.03 19.08
CA TRP A 70 6.62 5.46 18.74
C TRP A 70 7.35 5.71 17.41
N GLN A 71 8.41 4.96 17.12
CA GLN A 71 9.14 5.07 15.85
C GLN A 71 8.28 4.60 14.67
N ILE A 72 7.49 3.53 14.86
CA ILE A 72 6.54 3.05 13.85
C ILE A 72 5.46 4.11 13.60
N ILE A 73 4.90 4.72 14.65
CA ILE A 73 3.91 5.80 14.52
C ILE A 73 4.51 6.98 13.76
N LEU A 74 5.72 7.44 14.11
CA LEU A 74 6.40 8.53 13.41
C LEU A 74 6.64 8.21 11.92
N ALA A 75 7.09 6.99 11.61
CA ALA A 75 7.29 6.53 10.23
C ALA A 75 5.96 6.51 9.46
N MET A 76 4.87 6.05 10.08
CA MET A 76 3.54 6.04 9.47
C MET A 76 3.02 7.46 9.23
N VAL A 77 3.15 8.36 10.21
CA VAL A 77 2.77 9.77 10.05
C VAL A 77 3.56 10.39 8.91
N PHE A 78 4.86 10.17 8.85
CA PHE A 78 5.70 10.65 7.75
C PHE A 78 5.25 10.11 6.39
N LEU A 79 5.01 8.80 6.28
CA LEU A 79 4.52 8.18 5.05
C LEU A 79 3.16 8.73 4.63
N VAL A 80 2.23 8.92 5.57
CA VAL A 80 0.92 9.52 5.30
C VAL A 80 1.08 10.96 4.83
N SER A 81 1.90 11.78 5.49
CA SER A 81 2.11 13.18 5.11
C SER A 81 2.72 13.31 3.71
N VAL A 82 3.76 12.53 3.40
CA VAL A 82 4.42 12.54 2.09
C VAL A 82 3.46 12.07 1.01
N ASN A 83 2.76 10.95 1.22
CA ASN A 83 1.80 10.44 0.25
C ASN A 83 0.63 11.40 0.07
N TYR A 84 0.11 12.00 1.14
CA TYR A 84 -0.94 13.00 1.05
C TYR A 84 -0.52 14.21 0.20
N TYR A 85 0.70 14.72 0.42
CA TYR A 85 1.24 15.82 -0.37
C TYR A 85 1.35 15.45 -1.86
N VAL A 86 1.92 14.29 -2.18
CA VAL A 86 2.12 13.86 -3.58
C VAL A 86 0.80 13.49 -4.26
N PHE A 87 -0.03 12.69 -3.62
CA PHE A 87 -1.21 12.13 -4.27
C PHE A 87 -2.42 13.06 -4.25
N VAL A 88 -2.60 13.83 -3.17
CA VAL A 88 -3.75 14.72 -2.99
C VAL A 88 -3.38 16.15 -3.37
N LYS A 89 -2.37 16.75 -2.73
CA LYS A 89 -2.04 18.17 -2.95
C LYS A 89 -1.52 18.45 -4.37
N LYS A 90 -0.74 17.52 -4.96
CA LYS A 90 -0.35 17.61 -6.38
C LYS A 90 -1.37 17.00 -7.36
N LYS A 91 -2.58 16.62 -6.90
CA LYS A 91 -3.67 16.09 -7.73
C LYS A 91 -3.31 14.87 -8.59
N TYR A 92 -2.35 14.06 -8.14
CA TYR A 92 -1.93 12.88 -8.89
C TYR A 92 -3.03 11.82 -8.96
N PHE A 93 -3.86 11.68 -7.91
CA PHE A 93 -5.04 10.80 -7.97
C PHE A 93 -6.06 11.26 -9.01
N ASP A 94 -6.30 12.56 -9.16
CA ASP A 94 -7.21 13.08 -10.17
C ASP A 94 -6.70 12.79 -11.59
N HIS A 95 -5.39 12.93 -11.79
CA HIS A 95 -4.75 12.59 -13.06
C HIS A 95 -4.90 11.09 -13.38
N LEU A 96 -4.61 10.23 -12.41
CA LEU A 96 -4.79 8.78 -12.52
C LEU A 96 -6.25 8.38 -12.79
N TYR A 97 -7.20 8.99 -12.07
CA TYR A 97 -8.62 8.72 -12.27
C TYR A 97 -9.05 9.10 -13.68
N ASN A 98 -8.68 10.29 -14.16
CA ASN A 98 -9.00 10.73 -15.51
C ASN A 98 -8.32 9.88 -16.59
N GLU A 99 -7.08 9.40 -16.35
CA GLU A 99 -6.36 8.51 -17.27
C GLU A 99 -7.09 7.16 -17.44
N PHE A 100 -7.58 6.57 -16.34
CA PHE A 100 -8.07 5.19 -16.36
C PHE A 100 -9.58 5.02 -16.30
N LYS A 101 -10.38 6.00 -15.86
CA LYS A 101 -11.84 5.86 -15.71
C LYS A 101 -12.52 5.33 -16.98
N ASN A 102 -12.10 5.84 -18.14
CA ASN A 102 -12.65 5.50 -19.46
C ASN A 102 -11.67 4.70 -20.33
N ALA A 103 -10.55 4.25 -19.77
CA ALA A 103 -9.57 3.51 -20.54
C ALA A 103 -10.09 2.11 -20.88
N ALA A 104 -9.75 1.59 -22.06
CA ALA A 104 -10.13 0.24 -22.50
C ALA A 104 -9.68 -0.87 -21.53
N ILE A 105 -8.65 -0.62 -20.72
CA ILE A 105 -8.21 -1.55 -19.68
C ILE A 105 -9.20 -1.62 -18.49
N ASN A 106 -9.94 -0.55 -18.22
CA ASN A 106 -10.86 -0.42 -17.09
C ASN A 106 -12.26 -0.93 -17.41
N THR A 107 -12.37 -2.18 -17.83
CA THR A 107 -13.67 -2.85 -17.97
C THR A 107 -14.13 -3.38 -16.61
N LYS A 108 -15.45 -3.55 -16.42
CA LYS A 108 -16.01 -4.14 -15.18
C LYS A 108 -15.36 -5.50 -14.85
N ARG A 109 -15.15 -6.33 -15.87
CA ARG A 109 -14.49 -7.64 -15.73
C ARG A 109 -13.03 -7.50 -15.26
N ASN A 110 -12.25 -6.64 -15.91
CA ASN A 110 -10.83 -6.45 -15.57
C ASN A 110 -10.66 -5.85 -14.18
N ARG A 111 -11.55 -4.95 -13.77
CA ARG A 111 -11.54 -4.37 -12.43
C ARG A 111 -11.83 -5.42 -11.35
N ILE A 112 -12.81 -6.29 -11.56
CA ILE A 112 -13.09 -7.41 -10.64
C ILE A 112 -11.88 -8.34 -10.53
N ILE A 113 -11.31 -8.75 -11.67
CA ILE A 113 -10.11 -9.59 -11.69
C ILE A 113 -8.96 -8.88 -10.96
N GLY A 114 -8.76 -7.59 -11.21
CA GLY A 114 -7.73 -6.80 -10.54
C GLY A 114 -7.91 -6.74 -9.02
N TYR A 115 -9.14 -6.57 -8.52
CA TYR A 115 -9.41 -6.63 -7.09
C TYR A 115 -9.20 -8.03 -6.50
N CYS A 116 -9.61 -9.09 -7.20
CA CYS A 116 -9.30 -10.47 -6.78
C CYS A 116 -7.78 -10.70 -6.70
N CYS A 117 -7.02 -10.25 -7.70
CA CYS A 117 -5.56 -10.32 -7.68
C CYS A 117 -4.96 -9.52 -6.52
N LEU A 118 -5.50 -8.34 -6.20
CA LEU A 118 -5.07 -7.55 -5.04
C LEU A 118 -5.31 -8.29 -3.72
N VAL A 119 -6.48 -8.93 -3.55
CA VAL A 119 -6.77 -9.74 -2.35
C VAL A 119 -5.84 -10.94 -2.26
N LEU A 120 -5.63 -11.67 -3.36
CA LEU A 120 -4.69 -12.79 -3.40
C LEU A 120 -3.27 -12.33 -3.07
N TYR A 121 -2.87 -11.17 -3.56
CA TYR A 121 -1.57 -10.57 -3.25
C TYR A 121 -1.44 -10.24 -1.76
N TRP A 122 -2.49 -9.71 -1.13
CA TRP A 122 -2.52 -9.50 0.32
C TRP A 122 -2.39 -10.81 1.11
N VAL A 123 -3.10 -11.87 0.70
CA VAL A 123 -2.97 -13.19 1.32
C VAL A 123 -1.53 -13.69 1.22
N LEU A 124 -0.90 -13.58 0.05
CA LEU A 124 0.51 -13.94 -0.14
C LEU A 124 1.44 -13.12 0.78
N ILE A 125 1.23 -11.80 0.90
CA ILE A 125 1.98 -10.96 1.84
C ILE A 125 1.87 -11.48 3.26
N PHE A 126 0.65 -11.78 3.75
CA PHE A 126 0.47 -12.27 5.11
C PHE A 126 1.11 -13.64 5.34
N VAL A 127 1.05 -14.53 4.35
CA VAL A 127 1.74 -15.83 4.40
C VAL A 127 3.25 -15.62 4.47
N VAL A 128 3.82 -14.77 3.62
CA VAL A 128 5.26 -14.44 3.66
C VAL A 128 5.62 -13.88 5.03
N ILE A 129 4.86 -12.91 5.55
CA ILE A 129 5.13 -12.29 6.85
C ILE A 129 5.05 -13.29 8.00
N GLY A 130 4.04 -14.18 8.00
CA GLY A 130 3.90 -15.22 9.01
C GLY A 130 5.06 -16.23 8.98
N ASN A 131 5.60 -16.51 7.80
CA ASN A 131 6.73 -17.45 7.62
C ASN A 131 8.11 -16.79 7.72
N LEU A 132 8.20 -15.45 7.70
CA LEU A 132 9.48 -14.72 7.80
C LEU A 132 10.29 -15.18 9.01
N LYS A 133 9.66 -15.37 10.17
CA LYS A 133 10.38 -15.79 11.38
C LYS A 133 10.99 -17.19 11.26
N GLY A 134 10.31 -18.12 10.56
CA GLY A 134 10.81 -19.48 10.35
C GLY A 134 11.87 -19.57 9.25
N TRP A 135 11.79 -18.71 8.23
CA TRP A 135 12.79 -18.64 7.16
C TRP A 135 14.07 -17.91 7.56
N LEU A 136 13.98 -16.96 8.50
CA LEU A 136 15.12 -16.21 9.03
C LEU A 136 15.82 -16.90 10.21
N SER A 137 15.24 -17.98 10.76
CA SER A 137 15.82 -18.78 11.86
C SER A 137 16.61 -20.01 11.39
N LEU A 138 16.79 -20.16 10.07
CA LEU A 138 17.61 -21.18 9.40
C LEU A 138 18.93 -20.54 8.96
#